data_AF-W3XK48-F1
#
_entry.id   AF-W3XK48-F1
#
_cell.length_a   1.000
_cell.length_b   1.000
_cell.length_c   1.000
_cell.angle_alpha   90.00
_cell.angle_beta   90.00
_cell.angle_gamma   90.00
#
_symmetry.space_group_name_H-M   'P 1'
#
loop_
_entity.id
_entity.type
_entity.pdbx_description
1 polymer ?
#
loop_
_entity_poly.entity_id
_entity_poly.type
_entity_poly.pdbx_seq_one_letter_code
_entity_poly.pdbx_strand_id
1 'polypeptide(L)'
;MDLSLLPAELVLNLVKHMDMATLLSFMITNKSNHSLVRSYEHSICKAKVEGISALTTKRNFLSSSDVYREVCAPDTFPWVCELELRERRIADIISSGYIDITSPPGLQPLTTVQQKRFIALLERSLRHCDAIADVAASMPDALPEYDYTLVSSGFWGHMARLPASMRTRNPFTNTPARSAQIEYIKSLPVEDLAALYVTITAAGAGHVQDRPDVQADPSFSERLTVFEECVLRHGTWFFWAQVSAQAKRKKWTNTTSIAVDDDPQVERKLASRNLTLREMTGYMLIAGMSELIEWETGAEDVPPGLRMSLLDAAEDRFEDDEGRPPVYHLYKLVRKLVFEGKE
;
A
#
# COMPACT_ATOMS: atom_id res chain seq x y z
N MET A 1 27.20 23.90 24.01
CA MET A 1 28.24 22.86 23.82
C MET A 1 28.36 22.66 22.31
N ASP A 2 29.55 22.81 21.75
CA ASP A 2 29.74 22.67 20.30
C ASP A 2 29.81 21.19 19.93
N LEU A 3 28.84 20.72 19.13
CA LEU A 3 28.74 19.34 18.67
C LEU A 3 29.95 18.92 17.83
N SER A 4 30.68 19.89 17.23
CA SER A 4 31.90 19.62 16.47
C SER A 4 33.09 19.18 17.33
N LEU A 5 32.99 19.35 18.66
CA LEU A 5 34.01 18.93 19.62
C LEU A 5 33.76 17.50 20.16
N LEU A 6 32.64 16.88 19.81
CA LEU A 6 32.37 15.50 20.21
C LEU A 6 33.18 14.51 19.36
N PRO A 7 33.72 13.44 19.96
CA PRO A 7 34.22 12.28 19.23
C PRO A 7 33.19 11.74 18.25
N ALA A 8 33.65 11.27 17.09
CA ALA A 8 32.81 10.77 16.02
C ALA A 8 31.89 9.63 16.51
N GLU A 9 32.37 8.78 17.42
CA GLU A 9 31.62 7.68 18.01
C GLU A 9 30.39 8.17 18.80
N LEU A 10 30.53 9.28 19.54
CA LEU A 10 29.41 9.86 20.28
C LEU A 10 28.37 10.47 19.34
N VAL A 11 28.82 11.14 18.27
CA VAL A 11 27.93 11.68 17.25
C VAL A 11 27.15 10.55 16.56
N LEU A 12 27.81 9.46 16.19
CA LEU A 12 27.17 8.30 15.57
C LEU A 12 26.20 7.61 16.54
N ASN A 13 26.50 7.59 17.84
CA ASN A 13 25.58 7.05 18.84
C ASN A 13 24.30 7.89 18.94
N LEU A 14 24.42 9.22 18.95
CA LEU A 14 23.26 10.12 18.90
C LEU A 14 22.41 9.89 17.64
N VAL A 15 23.07 9.78 16.48
CA VAL A 15 22.43 9.57 15.18
C VAL A 15 21.58 8.29 15.14
N LYS A 16 21.98 7.23 15.82
CA LYS A 16 21.21 5.97 15.90
C LYS A 16 19.84 6.14 16.57
N HIS A 17 19.69 7.13 17.45
CA HIS A 17 18.46 7.37 18.20
C HIS A 17 17.58 8.48 17.62
N MET A 18 18.06 9.21 16.61
CA MET A 18 17.24 10.19 15.89
C MET A 18 16.28 9.48 14.94
N ASP A 19 15.07 9.99 14.70
CA ASP A 19 14.27 9.59 13.53
C ASP A 19 14.92 10.09 12.22
N MET A 20 14.47 9.61 11.06
CA MET A 20 15.09 10.03 9.80
C MET A 20 14.94 11.52 9.50
N ALA A 21 13.82 12.13 9.86
CA ALA A 21 13.59 13.56 9.61
C ALA A 21 14.59 14.44 10.39
N THR A 22 14.83 14.10 11.64
CA THR A 22 15.79 14.73 12.55
C THR A 22 17.21 14.47 12.07
N LEU A 23 17.53 13.24 11.64
CA LEU A 23 18.85 12.90 11.09
C LEU A 23 19.18 13.71 9.84
N LEU A 24 18.26 13.78 8.88
CA LEU A 24 18.46 14.56 7.65
C LEU A 24 18.63 16.04 7.96
N SER A 25 17.85 16.57 8.90
CA SER A 25 17.99 17.95 9.38
C SER A 25 19.36 18.16 10.03
N PHE A 26 19.82 17.22 10.86
CA PHE A 26 21.13 17.24 11.49
C PHE A 26 22.27 17.25 10.48
N MET A 27 22.17 16.45 9.40
CA MET A 27 23.16 16.44 8.31
C MET A 27 23.29 17.80 7.61
N ILE A 28 22.20 18.56 7.48
CA ILE A 28 22.20 19.87 6.82
C ILE A 28 22.94 20.93 7.66
N THR A 29 23.03 20.76 8.98
CA THR A 29 23.64 21.77 9.87
C THR A 29 25.14 21.96 9.69
N ASN A 30 25.88 20.91 9.29
CA ASN A 30 27.34 20.93 9.25
C ASN A 30 27.91 19.92 8.24
N LYS A 31 28.85 20.36 7.38
CA LYS A 31 29.52 19.51 6.38
C LYS A 31 30.27 18.31 6.99
N SER A 32 30.88 18.49 8.16
CA SER A 32 31.56 17.41 8.88
C SER A 32 30.56 16.34 9.32
N ASN A 33 29.43 16.76 9.91
CA ASN A 33 28.35 15.85 10.30
C ASN A 33 27.75 15.13 9.09
N HIS A 34 27.51 15.87 8.00
CA HIS A 34 27.06 15.27 6.74
C HIS A 34 28.01 14.19 6.25
N SER A 35 29.32 14.50 6.17
CA SER A 35 30.35 13.55 5.71
C SER A 35 30.41 12.32 6.61
N LEU A 36 30.45 12.53 7.94
CA LEU A 36 30.48 11.46 8.93
C LEU A 36 29.26 10.56 8.79
N VAL A 37 28.05 11.10 8.87
CA VAL A 37 26.81 10.33 8.78
C VAL A 37 26.71 9.57 7.45
N ARG A 38 27.08 10.21 6.33
CA ARG A 38 27.05 9.58 5.01
C ARG A 38 28.04 8.42 4.90
N SER A 39 29.22 8.54 5.50
CA SER A 39 30.22 7.44 5.52
C SER A 39 29.77 6.21 6.32
N TYR A 40 28.78 6.37 7.22
CA TYR A 40 28.21 5.30 8.03
C TYR A 40 26.76 4.95 7.65
N GLU A 41 26.26 5.42 6.49
CA GLU A 41 24.86 5.26 6.06
C GLU A 41 24.36 3.82 6.22
N HIS A 42 25.09 2.84 5.67
CA HIS A 42 24.72 1.43 5.76
C HIS A 42 24.55 0.94 7.20
N SER A 43 25.49 1.28 8.09
CA SER A 43 25.45 0.85 9.49
C SER A 43 24.32 1.51 10.26
N ILE A 44 24.04 2.79 9.96
CA ILE A 44 22.94 3.55 10.56
C ILE A 44 21.60 2.98 10.08
N CYS A 45 21.46 2.71 8.78
CA CYS A 45 20.24 2.15 8.21
C CYS A 45 19.94 0.77 8.79
N LYS A 46 20.94 -0.11 8.86
CA LYS A 46 20.81 -1.43 9.48
C LYS A 46 20.31 -1.33 10.92
N ALA A 47 20.92 -0.47 11.74
CA ALA A 47 20.53 -0.29 13.14
C ALA A 47 19.09 0.27 13.28
N LYS A 48 18.67 1.16 12.37
CA LYS A 48 17.31 1.72 12.38
C LYS A 48 16.26 0.67 12.01
N VAL A 49 16.55 -0.17 11.02
CA VAL A 49 15.59 -1.16 10.51
C VAL A 49 15.33 -2.29 11.49
N GLU A 50 16.33 -2.64 12.32
CA GLU A 50 16.13 -3.56 13.45
C GLU A 50 14.98 -3.12 14.39
N GLY A 51 14.63 -1.83 14.42
CA GLY A 51 13.54 -1.29 15.23
C GLY A 51 12.18 -1.12 14.54
N ILE A 52 12.07 -1.30 13.21
CA ILE A 52 10.85 -0.92 12.47
C ILE A 52 9.87 -2.08 12.31
N SER A 53 10.29 -3.24 11.80
CA SER A 53 9.43 -4.43 11.72
C SER A 53 10.20 -5.68 11.31
N ALA A 54 9.82 -6.83 11.89
CA ALA A 54 10.35 -8.15 11.51
C ALA A 54 9.95 -8.58 10.09
N LEU A 55 8.91 -7.97 9.50
CA LEU A 55 8.46 -8.26 8.13
C LEU A 55 9.22 -7.47 7.05
N THR A 56 10.19 -6.64 7.45
CA THR A 56 10.98 -5.84 6.49
C THR A 56 11.82 -6.76 5.62
N THR A 57 11.45 -6.89 4.35
CA THR A 57 12.27 -7.62 3.37
C THR A 57 13.42 -6.74 2.90
N LYS A 58 14.62 -7.30 2.72
CA LYS A 58 15.77 -6.60 2.09
C LYS A 58 15.57 -6.47 0.57
N ARG A 59 14.46 -5.86 0.18
CA ARG A 59 14.04 -5.69 -1.21
C ARG A 59 14.05 -4.21 -1.56
N ASN A 60 14.13 -3.95 -2.86
CA ASN A 60 13.81 -2.63 -3.38
C ASN A 60 12.32 -2.37 -3.14
N PHE A 61 11.98 -1.11 -2.94
CA PHE A 61 10.58 -0.71 -2.99
C PHE A 61 10.38 0.63 -3.68
N LEU A 62 9.15 0.88 -4.08
CA LEU A 62 8.74 2.14 -4.70
C LEU A 62 8.48 3.20 -3.63
N SER A 63 9.09 4.37 -3.79
CA SER A 63 8.92 5.52 -2.93
C SER A 63 7.47 6.01 -2.95
N SER A 64 7.15 6.74 -1.90
CA SER A 64 5.83 7.36 -1.69
C SER A 64 5.90 8.89 -1.66
N SER A 65 7.09 9.46 -1.88
CA SER A 65 7.37 10.89 -1.84
C SER A 65 6.63 11.68 -2.91
N ASP A 66 6.35 11.04 -4.04
CA ASP A 66 5.74 11.62 -5.22
C ASP A 66 4.89 10.59 -5.96
N VAL A 67 4.28 11.04 -7.05
CA VAL A 67 3.42 10.22 -7.91
C VAL A 67 4.19 9.34 -8.88
N TYR A 68 5.46 9.63 -9.17
CA TYR A 68 6.29 8.89 -10.13
C TYR A 68 7.00 7.71 -9.47
N ARG A 69 7.04 7.67 -8.13
CA ARG A 69 7.43 6.54 -7.28
C ARG A 69 8.80 5.96 -7.67
N GLU A 70 9.85 6.57 -7.17
CA GLU A 70 11.24 6.16 -7.42
C GLU A 70 11.61 4.86 -6.69
N VAL A 71 12.52 4.07 -7.27
CA VAL A 71 13.02 2.86 -6.60
C VAL A 71 14.00 3.23 -5.48
N CYS A 72 13.65 2.86 -4.25
CA CYS A 72 14.50 2.98 -3.09
C CYS A 72 15.26 1.66 -2.85
N ALA A 73 16.59 1.70 -2.99
CA ALA A 73 17.46 0.55 -2.76
C ALA A 73 17.66 0.28 -1.25
N PRO A 74 17.79 -1.00 -0.84
CA PRO A 74 17.95 -1.36 0.56
C PRO A 74 19.19 -0.75 1.20
N ASP A 75 19.14 -0.58 2.52
CA ASP A 75 20.23 -0.05 3.34
C ASP A 75 20.67 1.39 2.98
N THR A 76 19.75 2.20 2.44
CA THR A 76 19.93 3.63 2.14
C THR A 76 19.01 4.53 2.99
N PHE A 77 19.32 5.82 3.14
CA PHE A 77 18.45 6.75 3.86
C PHE A 77 17.06 6.88 3.25
N PRO A 78 16.88 7.04 1.92
CA PRO A 78 15.54 7.04 1.31
C PRO A 78 14.73 5.79 1.64
N TRP A 79 15.39 4.63 1.71
CA TRP A 79 14.76 3.38 2.10
C TRP A 79 14.26 3.43 3.55
N VAL A 80 15.10 3.82 4.51
CA VAL A 80 14.61 3.91 5.90
C VAL A 80 13.51 4.98 6.07
N CYS A 81 13.61 6.11 5.37
CA CYS A 81 12.56 7.14 5.35
C CYS A 81 11.21 6.58 4.90
N GLU A 82 11.20 5.78 3.84
CA GLU A 82 9.98 5.18 3.30
C GLU A 82 9.40 4.11 4.26
N LEU A 83 10.24 3.35 4.96
CA LEU A 83 9.78 2.42 6.00
C LEU A 83 9.11 3.15 7.17
N GLU A 84 9.72 4.23 7.68
CA GLU A 84 9.10 5.08 8.72
C GLU A 84 7.80 5.74 8.21
N LEU A 85 7.72 6.07 6.92
CA LEU A 85 6.51 6.60 6.31
C LEU A 85 5.40 5.55 6.20
N ARG A 86 5.73 4.30 5.85
CA ARG A 86 4.78 3.18 5.80
C ARG A 86 4.13 2.91 7.15
N GLU A 87 4.90 2.84 8.22
CA GLU A 87 4.37 2.64 9.57
C GLU A 87 3.42 3.79 9.98
N ARG A 88 3.77 5.04 9.64
CA ARG A 88 2.86 6.19 9.84
C ARG A 88 1.58 6.06 9.02
N ARG A 89 1.65 5.65 7.75
CA ARG A 89 0.45 5.46 6.92
C ARG A 89 -0.45 4.35 7.45
N ILE A 90 0.13 3.26 7.93
CA ILE A 90 -0.65 2.17 8.54
C ILE A 90 -1.40 2.71 9.76
N ALA A 91 -0.72 3.43 10.65
CA ALA A 91 -1.35 4.08 11.80
C ALA A 91 -2.47 5.06 11.39
N ASP A 92 -2.24 5.87 10.34
CA ASP A 92 -3.24 6.78 9.79
C ASP A 92 -4.46 6.02 9.24
N ILE A 93 -4.25 4.95 8.48
CA ILE A 93 -5.33 4.10 7.93
C ILE A 93 -6.17 3.54 9.08
N ILE A 94 -5.55 2.97 10.10
CA ILE A 94 -6.24 2.35 11.24
C ILE A 94 -7.03 3.38 12.04
N SER A 95 -6.45 4.56 12.27
CA SER A 95 -7.09 5.63 13.07
C SER A 95 -8.12 6.45 12.30
N SER A 96 -8.18 6.34 10.97
CA SER A 96 -9.07 7.13 10.11
C SER A 96 -10.57 6.84 10.28
N GLY A 97 -10.92 5.67 10.84
CA GLY A 97 -12.28 5.14 10.85
C GLY A 97 -12.77 4.66 9.48
N TYR A 98 -11.90 4.54 8.48
CA TYR A 98 -12.24 3.95 7.18
C TYR A 98 -12.53 2.45 7.29
N ILE A 99 -11.77 1.76 8.15
CA ILE A 99 -12.04 0.38 8.54
C ILE A 99 -12.84 0.41 9.84
N ASP A 100 -14.01 -0.24 9.85
CA ASP A 100 -14.75 -0.44 11.09
C ASP A 100 -14.07 -1.50 11.96
N ILE A 101 -13.31 -1.04 12.95
CA ILE A 101 -12.66 -1.89 13.94
C ILE A 101 -13.63 -2.38 15.04
N THR A 102 -14.80 -1.76 15.16
CA THR A 102 -15.77 -2.08 16.22
C THR A 102 -16.67 -3.24 15.83
N SER A 103 -17.14 -3.26 14.58
CA SER A 103 -18.00 -4.33 14.03
C SER A 103 -17.56 -4.70 12.61
N PRO A 104 -16.32 -5.19 12.43
CA PRO A 104 -15.79 -5.50 11.11
C PRO A 104 -16.63 -6.55 10.38
N PRO A 105 -16.69 -6.50 9.02
CA PRO A 105 -17.43 -7.48 8.24
C PRO A 105 -17.09 -8.93 8.61
N GLY A 106 -18.11 -9.78 8.74
CA GLY A 106 -17.95 -11.18 9.09
C GLY A 106 -17.63 -11.47 10.58
N LEU A 107 -17.46 -10.45 11.41
CA LEU A 107 -17.27 -10.58 12.86
C LEU A 107 -18.42 -9.92 13.63
N GLN A 108 -18.62 -10.37 14.87
CA GLN A 108 -19.53 -9.71 15.79
C GLN A 108 -18.86 -8.46 16.40
N PRO A 109 -19.64 -7.55 17.01
CA PRO A 109 -19.08 -6.41 17.71
C PRO A 109 -17.97 -6.82 18.68
N LEU A 110 -16.81 -6.19 18.54
CA LEU A 110 -15.59 -6.54 19.26
C LEU A 110 -15.47 -5.74 20.55
N THR A 111 -15.09 -6.41 21.63
CA THR A 111 -14.63 -5.76 22.88
C THR A 111 -13.31 -5.02 22.67
N THR A 112 -12.92 -4.11 23.57
CA THR A 112 -11.66 -3.35 23.45
C THR A 112 -10.42 -4.25 23.36
N VAL A 113 -10.39 -5.39 24.06
CA VAL A 113 -9.27 -6.35 23.98
C VAL A 113 -9.22 -7.03 22.61
N GLN A 114 -10.37 -7.45 22.09
CA GLN A 114 -10.48 -8.03 20.76
C GLN A 114 -10.15 -7.01 19.65
N GLN A 115 -10.55 -5.76 19.82
CA GLN A 115 -10.18 -4.67 18.90
C GLN A 115 -8.66 -4.50 18.82
N LYS A 116 -7.93 -4.54 19.95
CA LYS A 116 -6.46 -4.48 19.95
C LYS A 116 -5.83 -5.62 19.16
N ARG A 117 -6.32 -6.85 19.33
CA ARG A 117 -5.84 -8.02 18.57
C ARG A 117 -6.15 -7.88 17.09
N PHE A 118 -7.36 -7.43 16.76
CA PHE A 118 -7.76 -7.20 15.39
C PHE A 118 -6.91 -6.11 14.73
N ILE A 119 -6.63 -5.01 15.42
CA ILE A 119 -5.72 -3.96 14.95
C ILE A 119 -4.33 -4.53 14.67
N ALA A 120 -3.77 -5.34 15.57
CA ALA A 120 -2.46 -5.97 15.34
C ALA A 120 -2.45 -6.87 14.09
N LEU A 121 -3.55 -7.61 13.83
CA LEU A 121 -3.72 -8.37 12.59
C LEU A 121 -3.80 -7.45 11.37
N LEU A 122 -4.57 -6.36 11.43
CA LEU A 122 -4.68 -5.40 10.34
C LEU A 122 -3.33 -4.75 10.01
N GLU A 123 -2.58 -4.30 11.02
CA GLU A 123 -1.24 -3.74 10.84
C GLU A 123 -0.30 -4.73 10.17
N ARG A 124 -0.32 -5.99 10.62
CA ARG A 124 0.48 -7.07 10.02
C ARG A 124 0.08 -7.34 8.57
N SER A 125 -1.22 -7.45 8.27
CA SER A 125 -1.73 -7.63 6.91
C SER A 125 -1.37 -6.47 5.99
N LEU A 126 -1.45 -5.23 6.47
CA LEU A 126 -1.09 -4.05 5.68
C LEU A 126 0.41 -4.03 5.34
N ARG A 127 1.28 -4.53 6.23
CA ARG A 127 2.69 -4.77 5.91
C ARG A 127 2.87 -5.85 4.84
N HIS A 128 2.02 -6.89 4.82
CA HIS A 128 2.01 -7.86 3.72
C HIS A 128 1.56 -7.24 2.40
N CYS A 129 0.55 -6.36 2.39
CA CYS A 129 0.18 -5.62 1.18
C CYS A 129 1.37 -4.81 0.63
N ASP A 130 2.13 -4.15 1.51
CA ASP A 130 3.36 -3.45 1.12
C ASP A 130 4.42 -4.41 0.58
N ALA A 131 4.64 -5.56 1.23
CA ALA A 131 5.61 -6.56 0.77
C ALA A 131 5.23 -7.17 -0.60
N ILE A 132 3.94 -7.36 -0.88
CA ILE A 132 3.43 -7.79 -2.19
C ILE A 132 3.70 -6.72 -3.25
N ALA A 133 3.49 -5.44 -2.92
CA ALA A 133 3.81 -4.33 -3.80
C ALA A 133 5.33 -4.22 -4.07
N ASP A 134 6.17 -4.53 -3.08
CA ASP A 134 7.63 -4.46 -3.18
C ASP A 134 8.23 -5.53 -4.11
N VAL A 135 7.55 -6.67 -4.29
CA VAL A 135 7.92 -7.66 -5.32
C VAL A 135 8.04 -6.99 -6.69
N ALA A 136 7.09 -6.13 -7.01
CA ALA A 136 7.03 -5.41 -8.29
C ALA A 136 8.18 -4.42 -8.47
N ALA A 137 8.70 -3.85 -7.38
CA ALA A 137 9.81 -2.91 -7.38
C ALA A 137 11.19 -3.60 -7.52
N SER A 138 11.25 -4.90 -7.25
CA SER A 138 12.48 -5.69 -7.22
C SER A 138 12.73 -6.50 -8.50
N MET A 139 11.86 -6.36 -9.50
CA MET A 139 12.03 -7.04 -10.79
C MET A 139 13.19 -6.42 -11.59
N PRO A 140 13.93 -7.22 -12.40
CA PRO A 140 15.06 -6.73 -13.20
C PRO A 140 14.71 -5.58 -14.14
N ASP A 141 13.46 -5.57 -14.65
CA ASP A 141 12.89 -4.53 -15.49
C ASP A 141 11.96 -3.60 -14.70
N ALA A 142 12.33 -3.25 -13.46
CA ALA A 142 11.57 -2.30 -12.65
C ALA A 142 11.24 -1.04 -13.48
N LEU A 143 9.95 -0.68 -13.47
CA LEU A 143 9.33 0.23 -14.43
C LEU A 143 10.17 1.50 -14.65
N PRO A 144 10.59 1.78 -15.90
CA PRO A 144 11.27 3.03 -16.23
C PRO A 144 10.40 4.24 -15.85
N GLU A 145 11.05 5.33 -15.42
CA GLU A 145 10.41 6.62 -15.15
C GLU A 145 9.50 7.08 -16.32
N TYR A 146 9.91 6.77 -17.55
CA TYR A 146 9.13 7.04 -18.77
C TYR A 146 7.71 6.45 -18.73
N ASP A 147 7.53 5.25 -18.19
CA ASP A 147 6.23 4.58 -18.20
C ASP A 147 5.24 5.27 -17.23
N TYR A 148 5.75 5.94 -16.18
CA TYR A 148 4.94 6.81 -15.32
C TYR A 148 4.60 8.15 -15.99
N THR A 149 5.46 8.69 -16.86
CA THR A 149 5.13 9.94 -17.59
C THR A 149 3.92 9.77 -18.51
N LEU A 150 3.69 8.57 -19.03
CA LEU A 150 2.53 8.19 -19.85
C LEU A 150 1.22 8.09 -19.06
N VAL A 151 1.28 8.10 -17.72
CA VAL A 151 0.06 8.15 -16.90
C VAL A 151 -0.69 9.46 -17.13
N SER A 152 0.03 10.58 -17.19
CA SER A 152 -0.57 11.92 -17.33
C SER A 152 -1.31 12.11 -18.66
N SER A 153 -0.96 11.34 -19.69
CA SER A 153 -1.63 11.35 -20.98
C SER A 153 -2.85 10.42 -21.05
N GLY A 154 -3.16 9.70 -19.96
CA GLY A 154 -4.25 8.71 -19.94
C GLY A 154 -3.97 7.46 -20.78
N PHE A 155 -2.72 7.28 -21.26
CA PHE A 155 -2.33 6.20 -22.17
C PHE A 155 -2.73 4.80 -21.64
N TRP A 156 -2.52 4.59 -20.34
CA TRP A 156 -2.81 3.32 -19.67
C TRP A 156 -4.30 3.05 -19.40
N GLY A 157 -5.19 4.01 -19.69
CA GLY A 157 -6.64 3.83 -19.53
C GLY A 157 -7.31 3.04 -20.66
N HIS A 158 -6.56 2.67 -21.71
CA HIS A 158 -7.07 2.00 -22.90
C HIS A 158 -6.34 0.67 -23.20
N MET A 159 -6.06 -0.11 -22.16
CA MET A 159 -5.22 -1.33 -22.24
C MET A 159 -5.66 -2.33 -23.30
N ALA A 160 -6.97 -2.55 -23.47
CA ALA A 160 -7.52 -3.49 -24.44
C ALA A 160 -7.14 -3.17 -25.91
N ARG A 161 -6.66 -1.96 -26.20
CA ARG A 161 -6.21 -1.53 -27.53
C ARG A 161 -4.70 -1.57 -27.70
N LEU A 162 -3.95 -1.87 -26.64
CA LEU A 162 -2.49 -1.89 -26.65
C LEU A 162 -1.96 -3.28 -27.04
N PRO A 163 -0.87 -3.36 -27.83
CA PRO A 163 -0.17 -4.62 -28.06
C PRO A 163 0.27 -5.28 -26.75
N ALA A 164 0.30 -6.62 -26.70
CA ALA A 164 0.73 -7.37 -25.51
C ALA A 164 2.08 -6.90 -24.95
N SER A 165 3.05 -6.59 -25.82
CA SER A 165 4.37 -6.07 -25.45
C SER A 165 4.36 -4.69 -24.77
N MET A 166 3.31 -3.90 -24.98
CA MET A 166 3.11 -2.63 -24.27
C MET A 166 2.30 -2.82 -22.99
N ARG A 167 1.37 -3.78 -22.96
CA ARG A 167 0.57 -4.07 -21.76
C ARG A 167 1.43 -4.51 -20.58
N THR A 168 2.49 -5.29 -20.84
CA THR A 168 3.46 -5.70 -19.80
C THR A 168 4.24 -4.55 -19.17
N ARG A 169 4.23 -3.37 -19.79
CA ARG A 169 4.90 -2.15 -19.30
C ARG A 169 3.99 -1.23 -18.50
N ASN A 170 2.72 -1.61 -18.31
CA ASN A 170 1.80 -0.78 -17.53
C ASN A 170 2.24 -0.75 -16.06
N PRO A 171 2.55 0.44 -15.49
CA PRO A 171 3.05 0.55 -14.13
C PRO A 171 2.01 0.17 -13.06
N PHE A 172 0.73 0.12 -13.43
CA PHE A 172 -0.39 -0.18 -12.54
C PHE A 172 -0.75 -1.66 -12.50
N THR A 173 -0.66 -2.37 -13.62
CA THR A 173 -0.91 -3.82 -13.61
C THR A 173 0.34 -4.61 -13.26
N ASN A 174 1.50 -4.10 -13.68
CA ASN A 174 2.82 -4.71 -13.52
C ASN A 174 2.77 -6.25 -13.66
N THR A 175 2.18 -6.69 -14.77
CA THR A 175 1.96 -8.10 -15.09
C THR A 175 3.23 -8.95 -14.93
N PRO A 176 4.45 -8.49 -15.28
CA PRO A 176 5.67 -9.28 -15.09
C PRO A 176 5.94 -9.67 -13.62
N ALA A 177 5.50 -8.87 -12.65
CA ALA A 177 5.68 -9.18 -11.23
C ALA A 177 4.67 -10.20 -10.69
N ARG A 178 3.59 -10.49 -11.43
CA ARG A 178 2.42 -11.20 -10.89
C ARG A 178 2.76 -12.59 -10.37
N SER A 179 3.54 -13.38 -11.11
CA SER A 179 3.90 -14.73 -10.67
C SER A 179 4.65 -14.74 -9.34
N ALA A 180 5.60 -13.80 -9.15
CA ALA A 180 6.34 -13.67 -7.91
C ALA A 180 5.47 -13.13 -6.75
N GLN A 181 4.49 -12.28 -7.04
CA GLN A 181 3.50 -11.83 -6.05
C GLN A 181 2.61 -12.99 -5.59
N ILE A 182 2.18 -13.85 -6.52
CA ILE A 182 1.40 -15.05 -6.23
C ILE A 182 2.22 -16.03 -5.39
N GLU A 183 3.48 -16.29 -5.76
CA GLU A 183 4.37 -17.13 -4.94
C GLU A 183 4.55 -16.58 -3.53
N TYR A 184 4.69 -15.26 -3.37
CA TYR A 184 4.73 -14.64 -2.06
C TYR A 184 3.46 -14.94 -1.26
N ILE A 185 2.27 -14.74 -1.84
CA ILE A 185 0.99 -15.05 -1.20
C ILE A 185 0.92 -16.53 -0.82
N LYS A 186 1.24 -17.45 -1.73
CA LYS A 186 1.23 -18.90 -1.49
C LYS A 186 2.21 -19.35 -0.39
N SER A 187 3.28 -18.58 -0.18
CA SER A 187 4.25 -18.85 0.88
C SER A 187 3.80 -18.42 2.27
N LEU A 188 2.73 -17.62 2.39
CA LEU A 188 2.27 -17.10 3.67
C LEU A 188 1.68 -18.20 4.56
N PRO A 189 1.84 -18.09 5.90
CA PRO A 189 1.06 -18.84 6.86
C PRO A 189 -0.45 -18.62 6.67
N VAL A 190 -1.26 -19.62 7.05
CA VAL A 190 -2.71 -19.57 6.87
C VAL A 190 -3.36 -18.45 7.69
N GLU A 191 -2.78 -18.12 8.85
CA GLU A 191 -3.20 -16.98 9.67
C GLU A 191 -3.01 -15.65 8.94
N ASP A 192 -1.90 -15.50 8.21
CA ASP A 192 -1.61 -14.29 7.44
C ASP A 192 -2.48 -14.19 6.20
N LEU A 193 -2.79 -15.31 5.53
CA LEU A 193 -3.77 -15.36 4.44
C LEU A 193 -5.16 -14.91 4.93
N ALA A 194 -5.59 -15.41 6.09
CA ALA A 194 -6.88 -15.08 6.69
C ALA A 194 -6.95 -13.61 7.11
N ALA A 195 -5.91 -13.12 7.76
CA ALA A 195 -5.80 -11.71 8.14
C ALA A 195 -5.80 -10.80 6.90
N LEU A 196 -5.05 -11.17 5.85
CA LEU A 196 -4.96 -10.40 4.61
C LEU A 196 -6.32 -10.32 3.90
N TYR A 197 -7.05 -11.44 3.80
CA TYR A 197 -8.39 -11.47 3.22
C TYR A 197 -9.38 -10.57 3.96
N VAL A 198 -9.41 -10.65 5.29
CA VAL A 198 -10.30 -9.81 6.10
C VAL A 198 -9.91 -8.34 5.99
N THR A 199 -8.61 -8.01 5.94
CA THR A 199 -8.15 -6.63 5.74
C THR A 199 -8.64 -6.05 4.42
N ILE A 200 -8.50 -6.75 3.30
CA ILE A 200 -8.95 -6.22 2.00
C ILE A 200 -10.47 -6.14 1.90
N THR A 201 -11.21 -7.10 2.48
CA THR A 201 -12.68 -7.04 2.51
C THR A 201 -13.17 -5.89 3.39
N ALA A 202 -12.52 -5.64 4.53
CA ALA A 202 -12.86 -4.52 5.39
C ALA A 202 -12.51 -3.16 4.75
N ALA A 203 -11.40 -3.10 4.00
CA ALA A 203 -11.07 -1.94 3.19
C ALA A 203 -12.12 -1.71 2.08
N GLY A 204 -12.55 -2.78 1.41
CA GLY A 204 -13.63 -2.75 0.42
C GLY A 204 -14.94 -2.22 1.00
N ALA A 205 -15.36 -2.72 2.18
CA ALA A 205 -16.54 -2.22 2.88
C ALA A 205 -16.44 -0.71 3.19
N GLY A 206 -15.28 -0.24 3.66
CA GLY A 206 -15.02 1.19 3.86
C GLY A 206 -15.12 2.00 2.56
N HIS A 207 -14.64 1.45 1.45
CA HIS A 207 -14.75 2.09 0.12
C HIS A 207 -16.20 2.27 -0.32
N VAL A 208 -17.02 1.24 -0.12
CA VAL A 208 -18.45 1.25 -0.46
C VAL A 208 -19.21 2.25 0.42
N GLN A 209 -18.88 2.32 1.71
CA GLN A 209 -19.50 3.27 2.64
C GLN A 209 -19.15 4.73 2.30
N ASP A 210 -17.95 5.00 1.81
CA ASP A 210 -17.55 6.35 1.38
C ASP A 210 -18.23 6.79 0.08
N ARG A 211 -18.72 5.84 -0.72
CA ARG A 211 -19.28 6.09 -2.05
C ARG A 211 -20.63 5.41 -2.24
N PRO A 212 -21.68 5.89 -1.56
CA PRO A 212 -23.02 5.33 -1.72
C PRO A 212 -23.56 5.48 -3.15
N ASP A 213 -23.05 6.46 -3.91
CA ASP A 213 -23.32 6.64 -5.35
C ASP A 213 -22.83 5.47 -6.21
N VAL A 214 -21.76 4.78 -5.77
CA VAL A 214 -21.18 3.65 -6.49
C VAL A 214 -22.03 2.38 -6.33
N GLN A 215 -22.86 2.27 -5.29
CA GLN A 215 -23.77 1.12 -5.11
C GLN A 215 -24.86 1.02 -6.19
N ALA A 216 -25.18 2.14 -6.85
CA ALA A 216 -26.13 2.16 -7.96
C ALA A 216 -25.46 1.88 -9.32
N ASP A 217 -24.12 1.78 -9.38
CA ASP A 217 -23.38 1.45 -10.59
C ASP A 217 -23.55 -0.05 -10.93
N PRO A 218 -24.00 -0.41 -12.14
CA PRO A 218 -24.08 -1.81 -12.57
C PRO A 218 -22.73 -2.55 -12.48
N SER A 219 -21.60 -1.83 -12.56
CA SER A 219 -20.24 -2.38 -12.43
C SER A 219 -19.69 -2.33 -11.00
N PHE A 220 -20.57 -2.22 -10.00
CA PHE A 220 -20.18 -2.05 -8.59
C PHE A 220 -19.26 -3.18 -8.09
N SER A 221 -19.63 -4.43 -8.34
CA SER A 221 -18.90 -5.61 -7.86
C SER A 221 -17.50 -5.71 -8.46
N GLU A 222 -17.40 -5.36 -9.74
CA GLU A 222 -16.18 -5.30 -10.53
C GLU A 222 -15.25 -4.21 -9.97
N ARG A 223 -15.78 -3.00 -9.71
CA ARG A 223 -15.02 -1.90 -9.10
C ARG A 223 -14.53 -2.23 -7.70
N LEU A 224 -15.35 -2.90 -6.89
CA LEU A 224 -14.97 -3.35 -5.56
C LEU A 224 -13.83 -4.37 -5.64
N THR A 225 -13.95 -5.35 -6.54
CA THR A 225 -12.90 -6.34 -6.78
C THR A 225 -11.59 -5.68 -7.20
N VAL A 226 -11.65 -4.72 -8.13
CA VAL A 226 -10.48 -3.95 -8.57
C VAL A 226 -9.88 -3.11 -7.45
N PHE A 227 -10.71 -2.51 -6.59
CA PHE A 227 -10.22 -1.78 -5.43
C PHE A 227 -9.42 -2.71 -4.49
N GLU A 228 -9.97 -3.88 -4.16
CA GLU A 228 -9.31 -4.87 -3.29
C GLU A 228 -7.99 -5.37 -3.92
N GLU A 229 -8.00 -5.64 -5.24
CA GLU A 229 -6.79 -5.97 -6.01
C GLU A 229 -5.74 -4.86 -5.96
N CYS A 230 -6.14 -3.59 -6.11
CA CYS A 230 -5.23 -2.46 -6.00
C CYS A 230 -4.62 -2.31 -4.61
N VAL A 231 -5.36 -2.62 -3.53
CA VAL A 231 -4.82 -2.64 -2.16
C VAL A 231 -3.72 -3.69 -2.04
N LEU A 232 -3.93 -4.91 -2.55
CA LEU A 232 -2.90 -5.96 -2.56
C LEU A 232 -1.69 -5.57 -3.41
N ARG A 233 -1.92 -5.01 -4.59
CA ARG A 233 -0.89 -4.76 -5.59
C ARG A 233 -0.03 -3.53 -5.30
N HIS A 234 -0.63 -2.48 -4.74
CA HIS A 234 0.02 -1.19 -4.53
C HIS A 234 0.22 -0.85 -3.06
N GLY A 235 -0.21 -1.73 -2.16
CA GLY A 235 0.05 -1.63 -0.73
C GLY A 235 -0.68 -0.48 -0.04
N THR A 236 -0.11 -0.08 1.09
CA THR A 236 -0.62 0.98 1.95
C THR A 236 -0.56 2.35 1.26
N TRP A 237 0.29 2.53 0.25
CA TRP A 237 0.33 3.77 -0.54
C TRP A 237 -1.01 4.06 -1.21
N PHE A 238 -1.53 3.08 -1.97
CA PHE A 238 -2.80 3.21 -2.67
C PHE A 238 -3.94 3.39 -1.68
N PHE A 239 -3.95 2.55 -0.64
CA PHE A 239 -5.03 2.57 0.33
C PHE A 239 -5.08 3.88 1.12
N TRP A 240 -3.94 4.35 1.64
CA TRP A 240 -3.84 5.62 2.36
C TRP A 240 -4.24 6.81 1.48
N ALA A 241 -3.92 6.80 0.19
CA ALA A 241 -4.35 7.85 -0.73
C ALA A 241 -5.89 7.92 -0.87
N GLN A 242 -6.58 6.77 -0.84
CA GLN A 242 -8.05 6.72 -0.83
C GLN A 242 -8.63 7.22 0.49
N VAL A 243 -8.07 6.78 1.63
CA VAL A 243 -8.47 7.22 2.98
C VAL A 243 -8.27 8.75 3.14
N SER A 244 -7.11 9.26 2.72
CA SER A 244 -6.77 10.68 2.84
C SER A 244 -7.64 11.57 1.95
N ALA A 245 -8.04 11.08 0.77
CA ALA A 245 -8.98 11.80 -0.08
C ALA A 245 -10.37 11.93 0.58
N GLN A 246 -10.83 10.90 1.31
CA GLN A 246 -12.07 10.96 2.08
C GLN A 246 -12.00 12.02 3.18
N ALA A 247 -10.93 12.03 3.99
CA ALA A 247 -10.78 12.98 5.09
C ALA A 247 -10.89 14.44 4.60
N LYS A 248 -10.31 14.72 3.42
CA LYS A 248 -10.42 16.03 2.76
C LYS A 248 -11.85 16.34 2.28
N ARG A 249 -12.59 15.36 1.74
CA ARG A 249 -14.00 15.53 1.33
C ARG A 249 -14.91 15.85 2.51
N LYS A 250 -14.81 15.09 3.60
CA LYS A 250 -15.62 15.32 4.84
C LYS A 250 -15.37 16.72 5.42
N LYS A 251 -14.13 17.21 5.36
CA LYS A 251 -13.78 18.57 5.80
C LYS A 251 -14.43 19.65 4.92
N TRP A 252 -14.49 19.43 3.61
CA TRP A 252 -15.12 20.35 2.65
C TRP A 252 -16.65 20.37 2.79
N THR A 253 -17.30 19.22 2.95
CA THR A 253 -18.76 19.17 3.15
C THR A 253 -19.19 19.81 4.47
N ASN A 254 -18.34 19.77 5.50
CA ASN A 254 -18.58 20.46 6.77
C ASN A 254 -18.24 21.97 6.72
N THR A 255 -17.60 22.44 5.65
CA THR A 255 -17.26 23.85 5.43
C THR A 255 -18.09 24.38 4.26
N THR A 256 -19.40 24.53 4.43
CA THR A 256 -20.19 25.30 3.47
C THR A 256 -20.09 26.78 3.81
N SER A 257 -19.98 27.61 2.76
CA SER A 257 -20.02 29.08 2.69
C SER A 257 -18.77 29.88 3.08
N ILE A 258 -17.74 29.84 2.22
CA ILE A 258 -17.10 31.08 1.74
C ILE A 258 -16.90 30.90 0.23
N ALA A 259 -17.62 31.71 -0.56
CA ALA A 259 -17.39 31.81 -1.99
C ALA A 259 -15.96 32.33 -2.22
N VAL A 260 -15.09 31.48 -2.74
CA VAL A 260 -13.79 31.89 -3.29
C VAL A 260 -13.96 31.83 -4.79
N ASP A 261 -13.67 32.94 -5.46
CA ASP A 261 -13.64 33.04 -6.92
C ASP A 261 -12.73 31.94 -7.49
N ASP A 262 -13.34 30.96 -8.15
CA ASP A 262 -12.66 29.94 -8.93
C ASP A 262 -12.17 30.59 -10.24
N ASP A 263 -10.92 31.05 -10.30
CA ASP A 263 -10.27 31.40 -11.56
C ASP A 263 -9.88 30.12 -12.32
N PRO A 264 -10.59 29.74 -13.41
CA PRO A 264 -10.37 28.47 -14.11
C PRO A 264 -9.04 28.43 -14.88
N GLN A 265 -8.34 29.56 -15.01
CA GLN A 265 -7.07 29.62 -15.73
C GLN A 265 -5.86 29.31 -14.84
N VAL A 266 -5.94 29.54 -13.53
CA VAL A 266 -4.89 29.20 -12.57
C VAL A 266 -4.84 27.69 -12.33
N GLU A 267 -6.00 27.03 -12.21
CA GLU A 267 -6.07 25.56 -12.13
C GLU A 267 -5.57 24.88 -13.40
N ARG A 268 -5.91 25.39 -14.60
CA ARG A 268 -5.45 24.79 -15.86
C ARG A 268 -3.95 24.93 -16.11
N LYS A 269 -3.30 25.98 -15.59
CA LYS A 269 -1.83 26.14 -15.70
C LYS A 269 -1.07 25.27 -14.69
N LEU A 270 -1.62 25.04 -13.50
CA LEU A 270 -1.03 24.16 -12.48
C LEU A 270 -1.32 22.66 -12.71
N ALA A 271 -2.47 22.33 -13.29
CA ALA A 271 -2.84 20.96 -13.69
C ALA A 271 -2.00 20.41 -14.85
N SER A 272 -1.25 21.26 -15.55
CA SER A 272 -0.41 20.83 -16.68
C SER A 272 0.90 20.16 -16.29
N ARG A 273 1.25 20.05 -14.99
CA ARG A 273 2.54 19.45 -14.57
C ARG A 273 2.60 18.57 -13.31
N ASN A 274 1.57 18.49 -12.46
CA ASN A 274 1.64 17.64 -11.27
C ASN A 274 0.36 16.79 -11.11
N LEU A 275 0.44 15.51 -11.48
CA LEU A 275 -0.56 14.51 -11.08
C LEU A 275 -0.73 14.53 -9.56
N THR A 276 -1.97 14.56 -9.09
CA THR A 276 -2.28 14.37 -7.67
C THR A 276 -2.31 12.88 -7.33
N LEU A 277 -2.07 12.53 -6.06
CA LEU A 277 -2.23 11.15 -5.56
C LEU A 277 -3.64 10.59 -5.85
N ARG A 278 -4.66 11.45 -5.85
CA ARG A 278 -6.04 11.06 -6.15
C ARG A 278 -6.23 10.69 -7.62
N GLU A 279 -5.66 11.45 -8.54
CA GLU A 279 -5.71 11.13 -9.97
C GLU A 279 -4.95 9.84 -10.25
N MET A 280 -3.76 9.68 -9.65
CA MET A 280 -2.92 8.49 -9.80
C MET A 280 -3.66 7.21 -9.36
N THR A 281 -4.31 7.24 -8.21
CA THR A 281 -5.13 6.10 -7.75
C THR A 281 -6.38 5.87 -8.61
N GLY A 282 -6.92 6.92 -9.24
CA GLY A 282 -7.98 6.78 -10.25
C GLY A 282 -7.50 6.02 -11.48
N TYR A 283 -6.30 6.32 -11.99
CA TYR A 283 -5.70 5.58 -13.11
C TYR A 283 -5.40 4.13 -12.76
N MET A 284 -4.97 3.83 -11.52
CA MET A 284 -4.79 2.45 -11.04
C MET A 284 -6.10 1.66 -11.12
N LEU A 285 -7.21 2.24 -10.67
CA LEU A 285 -8.52 1.61 -10.75
C LEU A 285 -8.96 1.38 -12.21
N ILE A 286 -8.73 2.34 -13.11
CA ILE A 286 -9.05 2.19 -14.54
C ILE A 286 -8.23 1.05 -15.19
N ALA A 287 -6.94 0.98 -14.86
CA ALA A 287 -6.06 -0.08 -15.35
C ALA A 287 -6.51 -1.46 -14.83
N GLY A 288 -6.87 -1.55 -13.55
CA GLY A 288 -7.40 -2.79 -12.97
C GLY A 288 -8.75 -3.21 -13.56
N MET A 289 -9.65 -2.27 -13.88
CA MET A 289 -10.90 -2.57 -14.60
C MET A 289 -10.63 -3.15 -15.99
N SER A 290 -9.60 -2.64 -16.68
CA SER A 290 -9.23 -3.17 -17.99
C SER A 290 -8.70 -4.60 -17.89
N GLU A 291 -7.89 -4.88 -16.87
CA GLU A 291 -7.35 -6.24 -16.60
C GLU A 291 -8.46 -7.21 -16.20
N LEU A 292 -9.45 -6.78 -15.41
CA LEU A 292 -10.61 -7.60 -15.03
C LEU A 292 -11.43 -8.02 -16.26
N ILE A 293 -11.64 -7.13 -17.23
CA ILE A 293 -12.30 -7.47 -18.50
C ILE A 293 -11.50 -8.56 -19.24
N GLU A 294 -10.17 -8.50 -19.20
CA GLU A 294 -9.32 -9.54 -19.81
C GLU A 294 -9.48 -10.90 -19.11
N TRP A 295 -9.61 -10.92 -17.77
CA TRP A 295 -9.95 -12.14 -17.03
C TRP A 295 -11.31 -12.71 -17.43
N GLU A 296 -12.35 -11.87 -17.52
CA GLU A 296 -13.72 -12.29 -17.86
C GLU A 296 -13.86 -12.80 -19.29
N THR A 297 -13.07 -12.23 -20.21
CA THR A 297 -13.04 -12.64 -21.62
C THR A 297 -12.14 -13.84 -21.88
N GLY A 298 -11.42 -14.34 -20.86
CA GLY A 298 -10.51 -15.47 -20.98
C GLY A 298 -9.32 -15.17 -21.90
N ALA A 299 -8.81 -13.94 -21.88
CA ALA A 299 -7.67 -13.54 -22.68
C ALA A 299 -6.45 -14.44 -22.36
N GLU A 300 -5.77 -14.91 -23.40
CA GLU A 300 -4.55 -15.72 -23.26
C GLU A 300 -3.46 -14.91 -22.55
N ASP A 301 -2.63 -15.61 -21.76
CA ASP A 301 -1.47 -15.07 -21.03
C ASP A 301 -1.76 -14.01 -19.95
N VAL A 302 -3.01 -13.88 -19.50
CA VAL A 302 -3.34 -13.00 -18.37
C VAL A 302 -3.24 -13.77 -17.05
N PRO A 303 -2.30 -13.40 -16.15
CA PRO A 303 -2.14 -14.11 -14.89
C PRO A 303 -3.34 -13.84 -13.96
N PRO A 304 -3.63 -14.75 -13.02
CA PRO A 304 -4.77 -14.61 -12.14
C PRO A 304 -4.65 -13.38 -11.22
N GLY A 305 -5.80 -12.91 -10.73
CA GLY A 305 -5.88 -11.87 -9.71
C GLY A 305 -5.20 -12.30 -8.41
N LEU A 306 -4.66 -11.34 -7.67
CA LEU A 306 -4.00 -11.61 -6.39
C LEU A 306 -5.00 -12.08 -5.33
N ARG A 307 -6.21 -11.55 -5.34
CA ARG A 307 -7.31 -11.95 -4.46
C ARG A 307 -7.76 -13.38 -4.75
N MET A 308 -7.87 -13.74 -6.03
CA MET A 308 -8.20 -15.11 -6.44
C MET A 308 -7.09 -16.06 -5.98
N SER A 309 -5.82 -15.70 -6.23
CA SER A 309 -4.66 -16.48 -5.81
C SER A 309 -4.55 -16.64 -4.29
N LEU A 310 -5.03 -15.66 -3.52
CA LEU A 310 -5.14 -15.76 -2.06
C LEU A 310 -6.18 -16.82 -1.67
N LEU A 311 -7.35 -16.82 -2.32
CA LEU A 311 -8.39 -17.81 -2.07
C LEU A 311 -7.96 -19.22 -2.46
N ASP A 312 -7.29 -19.37 -3.60
CA ASP A 312 -6.72 -20.66 -4.04
C ASP A 312 -5.67 -21.15 -3.02
N ALA A 313 -4.77 -20.27 -2.58
CA ALA A 313 -3.78 -20.60 -1.56
C ALA A 313 -4.41 -21.01 -0.21
N ALA A 314 -5.59 -20.47 0.11
CA ALA A 314 -6.35 -20.86 1.29
C ALA A 314 -7.03 -22.22 1.07
N GLU A 315 -7.64 -22.45 -0.10
CA GLU A 315 -8.28 -23.72 -0.45
C GLU A 315 -7.32 -24.90 -0.33
N ASP A 316 -6.10 -24.76 -0.89
CA ASP A 316 -5.02 -25.74 -0.80
C ASP A 316 -4.61 -26.09 0.65
N ARG A 317 -4.97 -25.24 1.64
CA ARG A 317 -4.65 -25.45 3.07
C ARG A 317 -5.82 -25.94 3.90
N PHE A 318 -7.04 -25.90 3.36
CA PHE A 318 -8.27 -26.28 4.06
C PHE A 318 -8.93 -27.54 3.47
N GLU A 319 -8.18 -28.36 2.69
CA GLU A 319 -8.64 -29.48 1.85
C GLU A 319 -9.59 -30.53 2.49
N ASP A 320 -9.85 -30.49 3.82
CA ASP A 320 -10.64 -31.49 4.55
C ASP A 320 -11.95 -30.99 5.19
N ASP A 321 -12.36 -29.73 5.02
CA ASP A 321 -13.45 -29.14 5.83
C ASP A 321 -14.81 -29.08 5.05
N GLU A 322 -15.49 -30.24 4.99
CA GLU A 322 -16.94 -30.42 4.69
C GLU A 322 -17.52 -29.75 3.41
N GLY A 323 -16.70 -29.45 2.39
CA GLY A 323 -17.15 -28.78 1.16
C GLY A 323 -17.60 -27.33 1.37
N ARG A 324 -17.11 -26.68 2.44
CA ARG A 324 -17.34 -25.26 2.70
C ARG A 324 -16.37 -24.42 1.84
N PRO A 325 -16.78 -23.21 1.40
CA PRO A 325 -15.92 -22.36 0.60
C PRO A 325 -14.73 -21.81 1.43
N PRO A 326 -13.54 -21.58 0.84
CA PRO A 326 -12.34 -21.09 1.54
C PRO A 326 -12.59 -19.85 2.43
N VAL A 327 -13.44 -18.94 1.96
CA VAL A 327 -13.86 -17.72 2.67
C VAL A 327 -14.41 -18.02 4.07
N TYR A 328 -15.16 -19.11 4.24
CA TYR A 328 -15.70 -19.51 5.54
C TYR A 328 -14.59 -19.85 6.54
N HIS A 329 -13.57 -20.59 6.10
CA HIS A 329 -12.44 -20.98 6.95
C HIS A 329 -11.57 -19.79 7.30
N LEU A 330 -11.35 -18.86 6.37
CA LEU A 330 -10.61 -17.61 6.63
C LEU A 330 -11.30 -16.78 7.73
N TYR A 331 -12.62 -16.56 7.65
CA TYR A 331 -13.36 -15.86 8.70
C TYR A 331 -13.38 -16.61 10.03
N LYS A 332 -13.54 -17.94 10.00
CA LYS A 332 -13.49 -18.79 11.20
C LYS A 332 -12.14 -18.68 11.89
N LEU A 333 -11.04 -18.65 11.12
CA LEU A 333 -9.69 -18.51 11.65
C LEU A 333 -9.45 -17.12 12.24
N VAL A 334 -9.81 -16.03 11.55
CA VAL A 334 -9.69 -14.68 12.12
C VAL A 334 -10.53 -14.55 13.40
N ARG A 335 -11.75 -15.10 13.41
CA ARG A 335 -12.57 -15.14 14.63
C ARG A 335 -11.83 -15.83 15.77
N LYS A 336 -11.21 -16.98 15.52
CA LYS A 336 -10.40 -17.67 16.52
C LYS A 336 -9.24 -16.79 17.01
N LEU A 337 -8.47 -16.20 16.10
CA LEU A 337 -7.33 -15.34 16.45
C LEU A 337 -7.74 -14.12 17.29
N VAL A 338 -8.85 -13.48 16.94
CA VAL A 338 -9.35 -12.29 17.64
C VAL A 338 -9.97 -12.65 18.99
N PHE A 339 -10.86 -13.66 19.03
CA PHE A 339 -11.66 -13.99 20.21
C PHE A 339 -10.91 -14.86 21.21
N GLU A 340 -10.09 -15.81 20.75
CA GLU A 340 -9.44 -16.83 21.57
C GLU A 340 -7.92 -16.63 21.71
N GLY A 341 -7.32 -15.71 20.95
CA GLY A 341 -5.89 -15.43 21.02
C GLY A 341 -5.42 -15.16 22.45
N LYS A 342 -4.24 -15.68 22.83
CA LYS A 342 -3.56 -15.26 24.07
C LYS A 342 -2.80 -13.96 23.79
N GLU A 343 -2.73 -13.09 24.80
CA GLU A 343 -1.98 -11.81 24.71
C GLU A 343 -0.49 -12.02 24.49
#